data_AF-A0A6G8DCW5-F1
#
_entry.id   AF-A0A6G8DCW5-F1
#
_cell.length_a   1.000
_cell.length_b   1.000
_cell.length_c   1.000
_cell.angle_alpha   90.00
_cell.angle_beta   90.00
_cell.angle_gamma   90.00
#
_symmetry.space_group_name_H-M   'P 1'
#
loop_
_entity.id
_entity.type
_entity.pdbx_description
1 polymer ?
#
loop_
_entity_poly.entity_id
_entity_poly.type
_entity_poly.pdbx_seq_one_letter_code
_entity_poly.pdbx_strand_id
1 'polypeptide(L)'
;MSDCGCGAEQAESLEKKTLIILLSINAFMFVTELTLGWLAQSTGLIADSLDMLADATVYGLSLYAVGKGVVKQAKAARVSGYLQIILGLGVLFEVIRRMVFGSEPQSTLIIVVGAVALLANIICLILISKHKDSGVHMRASWIFSTNDVIANLGVIISGVLVAIVGSRYPDLIVGTIISIVVIRGGIKILQDADQTQKSGNRA
;
A
#
# COMPACT_ATOMS: atom_id res chain seq x y z
N MET A 1 28.97 34.39 2.34
CA MET A 1 27.74 34.03 3.08
C MET A 1 26.59 34.14 2.08
N SER A 2 25.62 33.21 2.11
CA SER A 2 24.40 33.14 1.27
C SER A 2 24.43 32.23 0.02
N ASP A 3 24.74 30.94 0.17
CA ASP A 3 24.43 29.95 -0.91
C ASP A 3 23.98 28.55 -0.43
N CYS A 4 23.85 28.30 0.89
CA CYS A 4 23.54 26.95 1.40
C CYS A 4 22.04 26.66 1.64
N GLY A 5 21.12 27.57 1.31
CA GLY A 5 19.69 27.44 1.67
C GLY A 5 18.77 26.98 0.53
N CYS A 6 18.99 27.46 -0.70
CA CYS A 6 18.03 27.27 -1.80
C CYS A 6 17.97 25.82 -2.31
N GLY A 7 19.05 25.05 -2.23
CA GLY A 7 19.06 23.64 -2.69
C GLY A 7 18.30 22.69 -1.76
N ALA A 8 18.37 22.91 -0.45
CA ALA A 8 17.69 22.06 0.54
C ALA A 8 16.17 22.31 0.55
N GLU A 9 15.73 23.58 0.49
CA GLU A 9 14.31 23.93 0.39
C GLU A 9 13.67 23.41 -0.91
N GLN A 10 14.40 23.47 -2.04
CA GLN A 10 13.92 22.93 -3.31
C GLN A 10 13.80 21.41 -3.26
N ALA A 11 14.77 20.69 -2.70
CA ALA A 11 14.73 19.24 -2.54
C ALA A 11 13.55 18.79 -1.66
N GLU A 12 13.32 19.44 -0.52
CA GLU A 12 12.18 19.15 0.37
C GLU A 12 10.83 19.40 -0.33
N SER A 13 10.74 20.46 -1.13
CA SER A 13 9.52 20.78 -1.89
C SER A 13 9.22 19.74 -3.00
N LEU A 14 10.25 19.17 -3.62
CA LEU A 14 10.13 18.15 -4.67
C LEU A 14 9.73 16.79 -4.07
N GLU A 15 10.29 16.44 -2.91
CA GLU A 15 9.92 15.25 -2.15
C GLU A 15 8.45 15.33 -1.70
N LYS A 16 8.04 16.47 -1.14
CA LYS A 16 6.65 16.71 -0.73
C LYS A 16 5.67 16.60 -1.90
N LYS A 17 6.01 17.18 -3.07
CA LYS A 17 5.19 17.04 -4.29
C LYS A 17 5.07 15.58 -4.72
N THR A 18 6.16 14.83 -4.69
CA THR A 18 6.18 13.41 -5.04
C THR A 18 5.28 12.61 -4.10
N LEU A 19 5.39 12.83 -2.78
CA LEU A 19 4.52 12.18 -1.79
C LEU A 19 3.04 12.49 -1.99
N ILE A 20 2.69 13.74 -2.35
CA ILE A 20 1.29 14.12 -2.65
C ILE A 20 0.78 13.37 -3.89
N ILE A 21 1.61 13.23 -4.93
CA ILE A 21 1.24 12.48 -6.14
C ILE A 21 1.03 11.00 -5.80
N LEU A 22 1.96 10.38 -5.07
CA LEU A 22 1.86 8.97 -4.63
C LEU A 22 0.61 8.72 -3.79
N LEU A 23 0.35 9.61 -2.82
CA LEU A 23 -0.87 9.60 -2.00
C LEU A 23 -2.13 9.66 -2.87
N SER A 24 -2.16 10.56 -3.85
CA SER A 24 -3.33 10.78 -4.70
C SER A 24 -3.61 9.57 -5.60
N ILE A 25 -2.56 8.98 -6.19
CA ILE A 25 -2.68 7.78 -7.02
C ILE A 25 -3.20 6.61 -6.18
N ASN A 26 -2.57 6.32 -5.05
CA ASN A 26 -2.96 5.20 -4.18
C ASN A 26 -4.37 5.36 -3.61
N ALA A 27 -4.74 6.57 -3.16
CA ALA A 27 -6.09 6.82 -2.65
C ALA A 27 -7.16 6.66 -3.74
N PHE A 28 -6.89 7.11 -4.96
CA PHE A 28 -7.80 6.93 -6.10
C PHE A 28 -7.93 5.45 -6.50
N MET A 29 -6.81 4.74 -6.57
CA MET A 29 -6.78 3.31 -6.86
C MET A 29 -7.52 2.51 -5.81
N PHE A 30 -7.29 2.77 -4.52
CA PHE A 30 -8.03 2.13 -3.42
C PHE A 30 -9.54 2.19 -3.62
N VAL A 31 -10.11 3.38 -3.88
CA VAL A 31 -11.57 3.51 -4.05
C VAL A 31 -12.05 2.74 -5.29
N THR A 32 -11.31 2.84 -6.39
CA THR A 32 -11.65 2.19 -7.66
C THR A 32 -11.59 0.67 -7.54
N GLU A 33 -10.51 0.13 -6.99
CA GLU A 33 -10.29 -1.30 -6.82
C GLU A 33 -11.17 -1.93 -5.76
N LEU A 34 -11.44 -1.23 -4.65
CA LEU A 34 -12.36 -1.74 -3.65
C LEU A 34 -13.77 -1.89 -4.25
N THR A 35 -14.20 -0.89 -5.01
CA THR A 35 -15.51 -0.90 -5.67
C THR A 35 -15.59 -1.99 -6.73
N LEU A 36 -14.60 -2.03 -7.64
CA LEU A 36 -14.57 -3.01 -8.73
C LEU A 36 -14.27 -4.42 -8.23
N GLY A 37 -13.47 -4.58 -7.17
CA GLY A 37 -13.17 -5.85 -6.53
C GLY A 37 -14.40 -6.43 -5.82
N TRP A 38 -15.21 -5.58 -5.19
CA TRP A 38 -16.50 -5.98 -4.64
C TRP A 38 -17.45 -6.46 -5.73
N LEU A 39 -17.59 -5.69 -6.82
CA LEU A 39 -18.42 -6.04 -7.99
C LEU A 39 -17.93 -7.32 -8.68
N ALA A 40 -16.62 -7.45 -8.84
CA ALA A 40 -15.97 -8.62 -9.42
C ALA A 40 -15.97 -9.84 -8.50
N GLN A 41 -16.44 -9.71 -7.26
CA GLN A 41 -16.35 -10.75 -6.25
C GLN A 41 -14.91 -11.31 -6.08
N SER A 42 -13.90 -10.44 -6.14
CA SER A 42 -12.48 -10.81 -6.06
C SER A 42 -11.89 -10.41 -4.72
N THR A 43 -11.40 -11.39 -3.98
CA THR A 43 -10.59 -11.17 -2.77
C THR A 43 -9.21 -10.64 -3.10
N GLY A 44 -8.63 -11.00 -4.26
CA GLY A 44 -7.37 -10.45 -4.73
C GLY A 44 -7.44 -8.94 -4.90
N LEU A 45 -8.44 -8.44 -5.64
CA LEU A 45 -8.65 -7.00 -5.85
C LEU A 45 -9.00 -6.26 -4.56
N ILE A 46 -9.83 -6.87 -3.69
CA ILE A 46 -10.13 -6.26 -2.39
C ILE A 46 -8.84 -6.15 -1.55
N ALA A 47 -8.01 -7.18 -1.50
CA ALA A 47 -6.75 -7.16 -0.77
C ALA A 47 -5.79 -6.09 -1.31
N ASP A 48 -5.63 -6.05 -2.63
CA ASP A 48 -4.78 -5.07 -3.36
C ASP A 48 -5.23 -3.63 -3.06
N SER A 49 -6.54 -3.37 -3.07
CA SER A 49 -7.09 -2.05 -2.72
C SER A 49 -6.72 -1.62 -1.30
N LEU A 50 -6.74 -2.56 -0.33
CA LEU A 50 -6.39 -2.23 1.06
C LEU A 50 -4.89 -2.03 1.24
N ASP A 51 -4.07 -2.65 0.41
CA ASP A 51 -2.63 -2.39 0.33
C ASP A 51 -2.37 -0.96 -0.21
N MET A 52 -3.07 -0.54 -1.26
CA MET A 52 -3.03 0.85 -1.73
C MET A 52 -3.46 1.85 -0.65
N LEU A 53 -4.46 1.50 0.17
CA LEU A 53 -4.85 2.32 1.32
C LEU A 53 -3.77 2.35 2.41
N ALA A 54 -3.10 1.22 2.65
CA ALA A 54 -1.98 1.13 3.57
C ALA A 54 -0.86 2.08 3.15
N ASP A 55 -0.50 2.05 1.87
CA ASP A 55 0.50 2.91 1.23
C ASP A 55 0.11 4.39 1.27
N ALA A 56 -1.13 4.72 0.89
CA ALA A 56 -1.68 6.07 1.02
C ALA A 56 -1.57 6.59 2.46
N THR A 57 -1.85 5.75 3.45
CA THR A 57 -1.76 6.16 4.86
C THR A 57 -0.31 6.43 5.26
N VAL A 58 0.65 5.64 4.77
CA VAL A 58 2.09 5.88 4.99
C VAL A 58 2.53 7.19 4.33
N TYR A 59 2.16 7.45 3.08
CA TYR A 59 2.50 8.72 2.41
C TYR A 59 1.86 9.93 3.10
N GLY A 60 0.60 9.81 3.53
CA GLY A 60 -0.12 10.84 4.28
C GLY A 60 0.53 11.11 5.64
N LEU A 61 0.99 10.07 6.33
CA LEU A 61 1.73 10.19 7.58
C LEU A 61 3.07 10.88 7.37
N SER A 62 3.83 10.51 6.33
CA SER A 62 5.08 11.16 5.97
C SER A 62 4.88 12.65 5.72
N LEU A 63 3.82 13.05 5.00
CA LEU A 63 3.45 14.45 4.77
C LEU A 63 3.04 15.19 6.06
N TYR A 64 2.27 14.52 6.94
CA TYR A 64 1.84 15.09 8.22
C TYR A 64 3.00 15.23 9.22
N ALA A 65 4.01 14.37 9.11
CA ALA A 65 5.17 14.31 9.98
C ALA A 65 6.18 15.43 9.70
N VAL A 66 6.23 15.97 8.47
CA VAL A 66 7.11 17.11 8.11
C VAL A 66 6.81 18.29 9.04
N GLY A 67 7.83 18.70 9.81
CA GLY A 67 7.74 19.82 10.75
C GLY A 67 7.04 19.54 12.09
N LYS A 68 6.69 18.28 12.41
CA LYS A 68 6.09 17.91 13.71
C LYS A 68 7.06 17.18 14.64
N GLY A 69 6.84 17.35 15.95
CA GLY A 69 7.63 16.67 16.97
C GLY A 69 7.42 15.15 17.01
N VAL A 70 8.48 14.43 17.40
CA VAL A 70 8.63 12.95 17.43
C VAL A 70 7.44 12.23 18.07
N VAL A 71 6.87 12.77 19.15
CA VAL A 71 5.73 12.17 19.87
C VAL A 71 4.45 12.15 19.01
N LYS A 72 4.18 13.21 18.24
CA LYS A 72 2.99 13.29 17.37
C LYS A 72 3.13 12.34 16.16
N GLN A 73 4.36 12.18 15.66
CA GLN A 73 4.67 11.25 14.58
C GLN A 73 4.45 9.79 15.03
N ALA A 74 4.98 9.40 16.19
CA ALA A 74 4.80 8.05 16.73
C ALA A 74 3.32 7.72 16.99
N LYS A 75 2.52 8.67 17.49
CA LYS A 75 1.08 8.43 17.71
C LYS A 75 0.32 8.21 16.40
N ALA A 76 0.63 9.00 15.37
CA ALA A 76 -0.01 8.86 14.05
C ALA A 76 0.40 7.57 13.34
N ALA A 77 1.68 7.17 13.45
CA ALA A 77 2.18 5.86 13.01
C ALA A 77 1.43 4.70 13.67
N ARG A 78 1.21 4.76 15.00
CA ARG A 78 0.43 3.72 15.70
C ARG A 78 -0.98 3.56 15.17
N VAL A 79 -1.69 4.67 14.93
CA VAL A 79 -3.05 4.63 14.39
C VAL A 79 -3.05 3.98 13.00
N SER A 80 -2.10 4.33 12.14
CA SER A 80 -1.92 3.70 10.82
C SER A 80 -1.68 2.20 10.94
N GLY A 81 -0.78 1.77 11.82
CA GLY A 81 -0.47 0.35 12.01
C GLY A 81 -1.67 -0.47 12.47
N TYR A 82 -2.46 0.04 13.42
CA TYR A 82 -3.70 -0.63 13.85
C TYR A 82 -4.73 -0.70 12.73
N LEU A 83 -4.89 0.38 11.96
CA LEU A 83 -5.82 0.42 10.83
C LEU A 83 -5.46 -0.65 9.79
N GLN A 84 -4.18 -0.76 9.41
CA GLN A 84 -3.72 -1.77 8.45
C GLN A 84 -3.97 -3.21 8.94
N ILE A 85 -3.72 -3.50 10.23
CA ILE A 85 -3.99 -4.81 10.81
C ILE A 85 -5.50 -5.13 10.76
N ILE A 86 -6.35 -4.19 11.13
CA ILE A 86 -7.82 -4.37 11.09
C ILE A 86 -8.28 -4.65 9.66
N LEU A 87 -7.80 -3.88 8.69
CA LEU A 87 -8.13 -4.04 7.28
C LEU A 87 -7.68 -5.40 6.74
N GLY A 88 -6.43 -5.79 7.02
CA GLY A 88 -5.91 -7.09 6.61
C GLY A 88 -6.70 -8.25 7.22
N LEU A 89 -7.04 -8.19 8.51
CA LEU A 89 -7.91 -9.18 9.15
C LEU A 89 -9.31 -9.23 8.52
N GLY A 90 -9.84 -8.07 8.09
CA GLY A 90 -11.10 -7.99 7.34
C GLY A 90 -11.05 -8.76 6.01
N VAL A 91 -9.93 -8.68 5.28
CA VAL A 91 -9.71 -9.47 4.06
C VAL A 91 -9.60 -10.96 4.36
N LEU A 92 -8.87 -11.36 5.41
CA LEU A 92 -8.80 -12.77 5.80
C LEU A 92 -10.18 -13.33 6.15
N PHE A 93 -10.98 -12.55 6.87
CA PHE A 93 -12.37 -12.91 7.15
C PHE A 93 -13.17 -13.08 5.86
N GLU A 94 -13.02 -12.16 4.90
CA GLU A 94 -13.70 -12.24 3.61
C GLU A 94 -13.26 -13.44 2.77
N VAL A 95 -11.97 -13.79 2.79
CA VAL A 95 -11.43 -15.01 2.18
C VAL A 95 -12.08 -16.24 2.80
N ILE A 96 -12.12 -16.34 4.12
CA ILE A 96 -12.73 -17.48 4.84
C ILE A 96 -14.23 -17.56 4.50
N ARG A 97 -14.93 -16.42 4.55
CA ARG A 97 -16.36 -16.34 4.18
C ARG A 97 -16.58 -16.85 2.76
N ARG A 98 -15.80 -16.36 1.79
CA ARG A 98 -15.91 -16.77 0.38
C ARG A 98 -15.41 -18.17 0.11
N MET A 99 -14.57 -18.74 0.96
CA MET A 99 -14.18 -20.15 0.90
C MET A 99 -15.35 -21.05 1.29
N VAL A 100 -16.06 -20.70 2.37
CA VAL A 100 -17.20 -21.47 2.90
C VAL A 100 -18.48 -21.27 2.08
N PHE A 101 -18.86 -20.02 1.79
CA PHE A 101 -20.18 -19.69 1.23
C PHE A 101 -20.26 -19.64 -0.29
N GLY A 102 -19.13 -19.60 -1.01
CA GLY A 102 -19.15 -19.37 -2.46
C GLY A 102 -18.65 -17.99 -2.83
N SER A 103 -18.06 -17.88 -4.01
CA SER A 103 -17.91 -16.64 -4.77
C SER A 103 -17.67 -16.99 -6.23
N GLU A 104 -18.13 -16.12 -7.13
CA GLU A 104 -17.89 -16.24 -8.57
C GLU A 104 -17.02 -15.07 -9.03
N PRO A 105 -15.69 -15.14 -8.80
CA PRO A 105 -14.79 -14.07 -9.19
C PRO A 105 -14.83 -13.85 -10.71
N GLN A 106 -15.17 -12.62 -11.12
CA GLN A 106 -15.23 -12.25 -12.53
C GLN A 106 -13.81 -12.01 -13.06
N SER A 107 -13.27 -13.03 -13.73
CA SER A 107 -11.89 -13.03 -14.25
C SER A 107 -11.55 -11.81 -15.12
N THR A 108 -12.45 -11.38 -16.00
CA THR A 108 -12.22 -10.21 -16.87
C THR A 108 -12.00 -8.93 -16.07
N LEU A 109 -12.78 -8.70 -15.02
CA LEU A 109 -12.59 -7.53 -14.16
C LEU A 109 -11.28 -7.64 -13.37
N ILE A 110 -10.95 -8.82 -12.86
CA ILE A 110 -9.69 -9.05 -12.13
C ILE A 110 -8.49 -8.70 -13.02
N ILE A 111 -8.46 -9.19 -14.26
CA ILE A 111 -7.34 -8.95 -15.18
C ILE A 111 -7.26 -7.47 -15.56
N VAL A 112 -8.38 -6.85 -15.94
CA VAL A 112 -8.40 -5.45 -16.40
C VAL A 112 -8.03 -4.49 -15.27
N VAL A 113 -8.64 -4.67 -14.09
CA VAL A 113 -8.37 -3.81 -12.93
C VAL A 113 -6.94 -4.04 -12.43
N GLY A 114 -6.50 -5.29 -12.30
CA GLY A 114 -5.13 -5.61 -11.93
C GLY A 114 -4.09 -5.03 -12.89
N ALA A 115 -4.38 -4.98 -14.21
CA ALA A 115 -3.52 -4.34 -15.19
C ALA A 115 -3.45 -2.81 -15.00
N VAL A 116 -4.58 -2.15 -14.71
CA VAL A 116 -4.61 -0.72 -14.39
C VAL A 116 -3.82 -0.43 -13.11
N ALA A 117 -3.94 -1.30 -12.11
CA ALA A 117 -3.22 -1.21 -10.84
C ALA A 117 -1.72 -1.37 -11.01
N LEU A 118 -1.31 -2.37 -11.79
CA LEU A 118 0.08 -2.58 -12.17
C LEU A 118 0.67 -1.34 -12.85
N LEU A 119 -0.07 -0.71 -13.77
CA LEU A 119 0.36 0.52 -14.42
C LEU A 119 0.50 1.68 -13.43
N ALA A 120 -0.46 1.85 -12.51
CA ALA A 120 -0.40 2.85 -11.47
C ALA A 120 0.82 2.66 -10.55
N ASN A 121 1.10 1.43 -10.13
CA ASN A 121 2.24 1.12 -9.28
C ASN A 121 3.58 1.24 -10.00
N ILE A 122 3.65 0.93 -11.30
CA ILE A 122 4.84 1.24 -12.11
C ILE A 122 5.08 2.74 -12.18
N ILE A 123 4.03 3.56 -12.34
CA ILE A 123 4.15 5.02 -12.32
C ILE A 123 4.68 5.50 -10.96
N CYS A 124 4.13 5.00 -9.86
CA CYS A 124 4.61 5.26 -8.49
C CYS A 124 6.09 4.89 -8.35
N LEU A 125 6.48 3.70 -8.79
CA LEU A 125 7.85 3.22 -8.74
C LEU A 125 8.79 4.14 -9.53
N ILE A 126 8.42 4.56 -10.74
CA ILE A 126 9.22 5.49 -11.55
C ILE A 126 9.38 6.85 -10.86
N LEU A 127 8.32 7.38 -10.23
CA LEU A 127 8.35 8.63 -9.46
C LEU A 127 9.32 8.54 -8.27
N ILE A 128 9.30 7.42 -7.54
CA ILE A 128 10.21 7.13 -6.42
C ILE A 128 11.65 6.98 -6.94
N SER A 129 11.85 6.35 -8.11
CA SER A 129 13.19 6.15 -8.72
C SER A 129 13.97 7.44 -8.85
N LYS A 130 13.28 8.52 -9.25
CA LYS A 130 13.89 9.83 -9.46
C LYS A 130 14.47 10.44 -8.19
N HIS A 131 14.08 9.93 -7.02
CA HIS A 131 14.53 10.40 -5.71
C HIS A 131 15.26 9.30 -4.92
N LYS A 132 15.51 8.12 -5.50
CA LYS A 132 16.04 6.91 -4.85
C LYS A 132 17.31 7.14 -4.01
N ASP A 133 18.16 8.08 -4.41
CA ASP A 133 19.44 8.35 -3.76
C ASP A 133 19.35 9.40 -2.64
N SER A 134 18.15 9.93 -2.35
CA SER A 134 17.92 11.01 -1.38
C SER A 134 17.93 10.55 0.10
N GLY A 135 18.00 9.25 0.38
CA GLY A 135 18.07 8.74 1.76
C GLY A 135 17.47 7.35 1.98
N VAL A 136 17.55 6.88 3.24
CA VAL A 136 17.08 5.53 3.66
C VAL A 136 15.57 5.38 3.50
N HIS A 137 14.80 6.45 3.74
CA HIS A 137 13.34 6.45 3.57
C HIS A 137 12.93 6.17 2.12
N MET A 138 13.63 6.75 1.14
CA MET A 138 13.30 6.52 -0.27
C MET A 138 13.68 5.12 -0.75
N ARG A 139 14.78 4.54 -0.22
CA ARG A 139 15.11 3.13 -0.46
C ARG A 139 14.05 2.18 0.09
N ALA A 140 13.49 2.49 1.26
CA ALA A 140 12.38 1.72 1.82
C ALA A 140 11.13 1.83 0.92
N SER A 141 10.75 3.04 0.50
CA SER A 141 9.62 3.25 -0.43
C SER A 141 9.79 2.53 -1.77
N TRP A 142 11.03 2.43 -2.29
CA TRP A 142 11.31 1.64 -3.51
C TRP A 142 11.03 0.14 -3.31
N ILE A 143 11.43 -0.43 -2.17
CA ILE A 143 11.21 -1.84 -1.86
C ILE A 143 9.71 -2.12 -1.71
N PHE A 144 8.98 -1.25 -1.01
CA PHE A 144 7.52 -1.37 -0.88
C PHE A 144 6.83 -1.31 -2.25
N SER A 145 7.10 -0.27 -3.04
CA SER A 145 6.50 -0.13 -4.37
C SER A 145 6.85 -1.27 -5.34
N THR A 146 8.00 -1.93 -5.15
CA THR A 146 8.34 -3.15 -5.91
C THR A 146 7.48 -4.34 -5.50
N ASN A 147 7.17 -4.48 -4.20
CA ASN A 147 6.29 -5.54 -3.73
C ASN A 147 4.87 -5.36 -4.28
N ASP A 148 4.38 -4.12 -4.41
CA ASP A 148 3.05 -3.85 -4.95
C ASP A 148 2.95 -4.31 -6.41
N VAL A 149 3.99 -4.02 -7.22
CA VAL A 149 4.08 -4.51 -8.60
C VAL A 149 4.02 -6.05 -8.64
N ILE A 150 4.69 -6.74 -7.72
CA ILE A 150 4.63 -8.21 -7.61
C ILE A 150 3.22 -8.67 -7.19
N ALA A 151 2.57 -7.95 -6.27
CA ALA A 151 1.22 -8.23 -5.83
C ALA A 151 0.21 -8.09 -6.98
N ASN A 152 0.24 -6.98 -7.73
CA ASN A 152 -0.66 -6.78 -8.88
C ASN A 152 -0.42 -7.84 -9.97
N LEU A 153 0.84 -8.23 -10.22
CA LEU A 153 1.13 -9.36 -11.12
C LEU A 153 0.48 -10.65 -10.62
N GLY A 154 0.55 -10.91 -9.31
CA GLY A 154 -0.14 -12.02 -8.67
C GLY A 154 -1.66 -11.97 -8.88
N VAL A 155 -2.28 -10.79 -8.77
CA VAL A 155 -3.72 -10.58 -9.02
C VAL A 155 -4.08 -10.83 -10.49
N ILE A 156 -3.28 -10.34 -11.43
CA ILE A 156 -3.52 -10.60 -12.86
C ILE A 156 -3.42 -12.10 -13.14
N ILE A 157 -2.38 -12.76 -12.62
CA ILE A 157 -2.18 -14.21 -12.76
C ILE A 157 -3.36 -14.96 -12.15
N SER A 158 -3.87 -14.55 -10.98
CA SER A 158 -5.04 -15.18 -10.37
C SER A 158 -6.28 -15.03 -11.25
N GLY A 159 -6.52 -13.85 -11.84
CA GLY A 159 -7.61 -13.61 -12.79
C GLY A 159 -7.53 -14.50 -14.02
N VAL A 160 -6.33 -14.68 -14.60
CA VAL A 160 -6.10 -15.61 -15.72
C VAL A 160 -6.37 -17.06 -15.29
N LEU A 161 -5.88 -17.48 -14.12
CA LEU A 161 -6.11 -18.82 -13.61
C LEU A 161 -7.59 -19.08 -13.30
N VAL A 162 -8.32 -18.09 -12.77
CA VAL A 162 -9.78 -18.17 -12.58
C VAL A 162 -10.47 -18.38 -13.93
N ALA A 163 -10.05 -17.68 -14.99
CA ALA A 163 -10.63 -17.83 -16.33
C ALA A 163 -10.42 -19.24 -16.92
N ILE A 164 -9.24 -19.83 -16.72
CA ILE A 164 -8.88 -21.14 -17.30
C ILE A 164 -9.43 -22.30 -16.46
N VAL A 165 -9.27 -22.23 -15.13
CA VAL A 165 -9.65 -23.30 -14.20
C VAL A 165 -11.14 -23.26 -13.88
N GLY A 166 -11.79 -22.10 -14.02
CA GLY A 166 -13.19 -21.91 -13.63
C GLY A 166 -13.42 -22.04 -12.12
N SER A 167 -12.38 -21.79 -11.32
CA SER A 167 -12.42 -21.94 -9.86
C SER A 167 -11.99 -20.66 -9.16
N ARG A 168 -12.58 -20.39 -7.99
CA ARG A 168 -12.29 -19.24 -7.12
C ARG A 168 -10.98 -19.35 -6.33
N TYR A 169 -10.40 -20.55 -6.20
CA TYR A 169 -9.23 -20.77 -5.34
C TYR A 169 -8.00 -19.92 -5.69
N PRO A 170 -7.64 -19.69 -6.97
CA PRO A 170 -6.50 -18.83 -7.30
C PRO A 170 -6.64 -17.42 -6.74
N ASP A 171 -7.83 -16.83 -6.84
CA ASP A 171 -8.13 -15.50 -6.29
C ASP A 171 -8.04 -15.49 -4.74
N LEU A 172 -8.63 -16.49 -4.07
CA LEU A 172 -8.57 -16.62 -2.60
C LEU A 172 -7.14 -16.75 -2.08
N ILE A 173 -6.30 -17.51 -2.77
CA ILE A 173 -4.89 -17.68 -2.39
C ILE A 173 -4.15 -16.34 -2.49
N VAL A 174 -4.33 -15.61 -3.60
CA VAL A 174 -3.67 -14.30 -3.78
C VAL A 174 -4.20 -13.28 -2.77
N GLY A 175 -5.51 -13.21 -2.56
CA GLY A 175 -6.09 -12.34 -1.53
C GLY A 175 -5.56 -12.64 -0.12
N THR A 176 -5.33 -13.92 0.20
CA THR A 176 -4.70 -14.33 1.47
C THR A 176 -3.27 -13.83 1.58
N ILE A 177 -2.47 -14.01 0.52
CA ILE A 177 -1.06 -13.60 0.50
C ILE A 177 -0.94 -12.10 0.70
N ILE A 178 -1.69 -11.30 -0.07
CA ILE A 178 -1.66 -9.83 0.02
C ILE A 178 -2.13 -9.38 1.41
N SER A 179 -3.20 -9.95 1.93
CA SER A 179 -3.67 -9.65 3.29
C SER A 179 -2.58 -9.89 4.36
N ILE A 180 -1.84 -10.99 4.27
CA ILE A 180 -0.74 -11.27 5.21
C ILE A 180 0.36 -10.21 5.08
N VAL A 181 0.66 -9.73 3.87
CA VAL A 181 1.63 -8.66 3.64
C VAL A 181 1.18 -7.37 4.32
N VAL A 182 -0.09 -6.96 4.13
CA VAL A 182 -0.68 -5.77 4.77
C VAL A 182 -0.62 -5.87 6.30
N ILE A 183 -0.99 -7.01 6.87
CA ILE A 183 -0.93 -7.22 8.33
C ILE A 183 0.51 -7.09 8.85
N ARG A 184 1.48 -7.70 8.15
CA ARG A 184 2.89 -7.61 8.51
C ARG A 184 3.42 -6.18 8.41
N GLY A 185 2.99 -5.43 7.38
CA GLY A 185 3.27 -3.99 7.25
C GLY A 185 2.79 -3.22 8.46
N GLY A 186 1.53 -3.42 8.87
CA GLY A 186 0.95 -2.78 10.05
C GLY A 186 1.69 -3.10 11.34
N ILE A 187 2.07 -4.37 11.56
CA ILE A 187 2.88 -4.78 12.73
C ILE A 187 4.24 -4.07 12.73
N LYS A 188 4.90 -3.98 11.57
CA LYS A 188 6.20 -3.30 11.45
C LYS A 188 6.08 -1.81 11.79
N ILE A 189 5.05 -1.14 11.30
CA ILE A 189 4.79 0.27 11.63
C ILE A 189 4.57 0.47 13.14
N LEU A 190 3.84 -0.44 13.80
CA LEU A 190 3.66 -0.38 15.26
C LEU A 190 5.00 -0.51 16.00
N GLN A 191 5.86 -1.44 15.58
CA GLN A 191 7.18 -1.64 16.16
C GLN A 191 8.07 -0.40 16.00
N ASP A 192 8.09 0.20 14.81
CA ASP A 192 8.89 1.40 14.51
C ASP A 192 8.38 2.62 15.30
N ALA A 193 7.07 2.75 15.46
CA ALA A 193 6.45 3.80 16.26
C ALA A 193 6.82 3.70 17.76
N ASP A 194 6.84 2.48 18.31
CA ASP A 194 7.23 2.22 19.69
C ASP A 194 8.70 2.55 19.96
N GLN A 195 9.59 2.24 19.02
CA GLN A 195 11.01 2.58 19.12
C GLN A 195 11.22 4.09 19.09
N THR A 196 10.53 4.78 18.17
CA THR A 196 10.62 6.23 18.00
C THR A 196 10.17 6.98 19.26
N GLN A 197 9.09 6.52 19.91
CA GLN A 197 8.67 7.10 21.18
C GLN A 197 9.67 6.85 22.31
N LYS A 198 10.25 5.65 22.41
CA LYS A 198 11.24 5.32 23.47
C LYS A 198 12.51 6.17 23.34
N SER A 199 12.99 6.41 22.13
CA SER A 199 14.15 7.27 21.87
C SER A 199 13.86 8.75 22.15
N GLY A 200 12.68 9.24 21.76
CA GLY A 200 12.26 10.62 22.02
C GLY A 200 11.99 10.94 23.50
N ASN A 201 11.74 9.92 24.34
CA ASN A 201 11.55 10.10 25.79
C ASN A 201 12.87 10.03 26.59
N ARG A 202 14.00 9.72 25.92
CA ARG A 202 15.35 9.64 26.50
C ARG A 202 16.24 10.86 26.15
N ALA A 203 15.77 11.73 25.26
CA ALA A 203 16.42 12.98 24.86
C ALA A 203 15.73 14.16 25.56
#